data_AF-A0A8T1RHG2-F1
#
_entry.id   AF-A0A8T1RHG2-F1
#
_cell.length_a   1.000
_cell.length_b   1.000
_cell.length_c   1.000
_cell.angle_alpha   90.00
_cell.angle_beta   90.00
_cell.angle_gamma   90.00
#
_symmetry.space_group_name_H-M   'P 1'
#
loop_
_entity.id
_entity.type
_entity.pdbx_description
1 polymer ?
#
loop_
_entity_poly.entity_id
_entity_poly.type
_entity_poly.pdbx_seq_one_letter_code
_entity_poly.pdbx_strand_id
1 'polypeptide(L)'
;MATATLGNLTAIIALLITVATAASDAPPGTGYTNHTVGGAAGWFFNGTANTSATNYSSWAGSLAFNLGDFLIFNTNSNTTVIQTYNDTTYLSCTMDDAEDDDTTQYNGGSTQFGDKMTVAVPLTIEGPNYYFSDANDGVQCQQGMAFEIQVKHGLGLPPSLNQPPPPPYIEPPGPDSVQSPPVSISQNGAIRGGANVGGVLCALLTVSVLF
;
A
#
# COMPACT_ATOMS: atom_id res chain seq x y z
N MET A 1 20.39 74.21 29.76
CA MET A 1 20.98 73.21 28.84
C MET A 1 20.34 71.86 29.13
N ALA A 2 19.58 71.35 28.16
CA ALA A 2 19.14 69.97 27.93
C ALA A 2 17.81 70.04 27.16
N THR A 3 17.92 70.21 25.85
CA THR A 3 16.86 70.05 24.85
C THR A 3 16.59 68.56 24.64
N ALA A 4 15.32 68.14 24.61
CA ALA A 4 14.91 66.90 23.96
C ALA A 4 13.69 67.18 23.09
N THR A 5 13.83 66.77 21.83
CA THR A 5 13.09 67.14 20.63
C THR A 5 11.75 66.41 20.47
N LEU A 6 10.79 67.10 19.85
CA LEU A 6 9.56 66.54 19.28
C LEU A 6 9.85 65.43 18.25
N GLY A 7 8.94 64.47 18.15
CA GLY A 7 8.89 63.50 17.05
C GLY A 7 7.52 62.83 16.97
N ASN A 8 6.55 63.54 16.39
CA ASN A 8 5.27 62.99 15.96
C ASN A 8 5.47 62.52 14.52
N LEU A 9 5.21 61.25 14.15
CA LEU A 9 5.05 60.84 12.74
C LEU A 9 4.43 59.44 12.62
N THR A 10 3.31 59.41 11.93
CA THR A 10 2.52 58.29 11.41
C THR A 10 3.33 57.35 10.49
N ALA A 11 3.11 56.04 10.57
CA ALA A 11 3.49 55.04 9.55
C ALA A 11 2.23 54.22 9.22
N ILE A 12 1.48 54.53 8.14
CA ILE A 12 1.58 54.05 6.74
C ILE A 12 1.56 52.50 6.62
N ILE A 13 0.45 52.02 6.07
CA ILE A 13 0.12 50.65 5.65
C ILE A 13 0.84 50.29 4.34
N ALA A 14 1.41 49.09 4.21
CA ALA A 14 1.61 48.43 2.91
C ALA A 14 1.90 46.91 3.02
N LEU A 15 0.90 46.12 2.59
CA LEU A 15 0.96 44.90 1.76
C LEU A 15 2.30 44.12 1.67
N LEU A 16 2.31 42.88 2.18
CA LEU A 16 3.34 41.88 1.86
C LEU A 16 2.73 40.70 1.07
N ILE A 17 2.73 40.90 -0.25
CA ILE A 17 3.05 40.00 -1.36
C ILE A 17 2.92 38.49 -1.07
N THR A 18 1.91 37.87 -1.68
CA THR A 18 1.82 36.43 -1.94
C THR A 18 3.05 35.96 -2.70
N VAL A 19 3.85 35.08 -2.08
CA VAL A 19 4.88 34.32 -2.79
C VAL A 19 4.19 33.26 -3.65
N ALA A 20 4.10 33.52 -4.96
CA ALA A 20 3.83 32.46 -5.91
C ALA A 20 5.02 31.50 -5.90
N THR A 21 4.82 30.27 -5.45
CA THR A 21 5.79 29.20 -5.62
C THR A 21 5.95 28.96 -7.11
N ALA A 22 7.11 29.32 -7.65
CA ALA A 22 7.48 28.90 -8.99
C ALA A 22 7.54 27.37 -8.98
N ALA A 23 6.63 26.72 -9.70
CA ALA A 23 6.77 25.32 -10.02
C ALA A 23 8.10 25.17 -10.78
N SER A 24 9.11 24.61 -10.12
CA SER A 24 10.30 24.17 -10.81
C SER A 24 9.86 23.04 -11.74
N ASP A 25 9.72 23.37 -13.03
CA ASP A 25 9.73 22.40 -14.11
C ASP A 25 11.12 21.78 -14.12
N ALA A 26 11.31 20.79 -13.25
CA ALA A 26 12.41 19.87 -13.36
C ALA A 26 12.37 19.27 -14.78
N PRO A 27 13.51 19.19 -15.48
CA PRO A 27 13.56 18.50 -16.77
C PRO A 27 12.88 17.13 -16.65
N PRO A 28 12.13 16.66 -17.67
CA PRO A 28 11.60 15.31 -17.67
C PRO A 28 12.73 14.35 -17.29
N GLY A 29 12.53 13.59 -16.20
CA GLY A 29 13.54 12.67 -15.70
C GLY A 29 14.00 11.75 -16.82
N THR A 30 15.30 11.52 -16.93
CA THR A 30 15.87 10.64 -17.97
C THR A 30 15.55 9.15 -17.75
N GLY A 31 14.75 8.84 -16.72
CA GLY A 31 14.28 7.52 -16.35
C GLY A 31 13.55 7.55 -15.01
N TYR A 32 13.02 6.40 -14.60
CA TYR A 32 12.40 6.18 -13.29
C TYR A 32 13.45 6.07 -12.19
N THR A 33 13.13 6.59 -11.02
CA THR A 33 14.06 6.71 -9.89
C THR A 33 13.58 5.93 -8.67
N ASN A 34 14.52 5.30 -7.97
CA ASN A 34 14.28 4.70 -6.66
C ASN A 34 14.72 5.67 -5.57
N HIS A 35 13.76 6.15 -4.78
CA HIS A 35 13.98 7.08 -3.68
C HIS A 35 14.05 6.30 -2.36
N THR A 36 15.22 6.25 -1.73
CA THR A 36 15.34 5.61 -0.41
C THR A 36 14.79 6.52 0.68
N VAL A 37 13.71 6.09 1.34
CA VAL A 37 13.00 6.85 2.37
C VAL A 37 13.91 7.10 3.57
N GLY A 38 14.09 8.37 3.93
CA GLY A 38 14.99 8.79 5.01
C GLY A 38 16.48 8.63 4.70
N GLY A 39 16.85 8.25 3.47
CA GLY A 39 18.23 8.01 3.06
C GLY A 39 18.93 6.96 3.92
N ALA A 40 20.09 7.29 4.48
CA ALA A 40 20.85 6.38 5.33
C ALA A 40 20.18 6.09 6.69
N ALA A 41 19.27 6.96 7.14
CA ALA A 41 18.54 6.74 8.39
C ALA A 41 17.47 5.64 8.25
N GLY A 42 16.92 5.43 7.05
CA GLY A 42 15.85 4.46 6.79
C GLY A 42 14.50 4.87 7.39
N TRP A 43 13.55 3.92 7.36
CA TRP A 43 12.19 4.05 7.91
C TRP A 43 12.09 3.34 9.26
N PHE A 44 12.46 4.05 10.33
CA PHE A 44 12.51 3.51 11.69
C PHE A 44 11.98 4.49 12.74
N PHE A 45 11.50 3.90 13.84
CA PHE A 45 11.11 4.59 15.07
C PHE A 45 12.08 4.29 16.20
N ASN A 46 12.44 5.29 17.00
CA ASN A 46 13.10 5.09 18.28
C ASN A 46 12.05 5.11 19.41
N GLY A 47 11.64 3.94 19.86
CA GLY A 47 10.66 3.81 20.95
C GLY A 47 11.12 4.33 22.32
N THR A 48 12.44 4.47 22.55
CA THR A 48 12.96 5.03 23.81
C THR A 48 12.95 6.55 23.81
N ALA A 49 13.32 7.17 22.70
CA ALA A 49 13.29 8.62 22.53
C ALA A 49 11.92 9.15 22.11
N ASN A 50 11.03 8.26 21.66
CA ASN A 50 9.73 8.58 21.09
C ASN A 50 9.83 9.50 19.86
N THR A 51 10.77 9.20 18.95
CA THR A 51 11.06 10.02 17.76
C THR A 51 11.30 9.16 16.54
N SER A 52 10.95 9.67 15.36
CA SER A 52 11.39 9.11 14.08
C SER A 52 12.93 9.16 13.91
N ALA A 53 13.47 8.29 13.06
CA ALA A 53 14.91 8.25 12.76
C ALA A 53 15.41 9.51 12.04
N THR A 54 14.54 10.21 11.31
CA THR A 54 14.81 11.47 10.64
C THR A 54 13.51 12.25 10.40
N ASN A 55 13.62 13.49 9.94
CA ASN A 55 12.46 14.27 9.51
C ASN A 55 12.07 13.88 8.09
N TYR A 56 11.08 13.00 7.94
CA TYR A 56 10.68 12.50 6.63
C TYR A 56 10.03 13.56 5.75
N SER A 57 9.32 14.55 6.32
CA SER A 57 8.79 15.67 5.54
C SER A 57 9.90 16.52 4.90
N SER A 58 11.01 16.74 5.62
CA SER A 58 12.18 17.45 5.10
C SER A 58 12.91 16.63 4.04
N TRP A 59 13.01 15.30 4.23
CA TRP A 59 13.53 14.39 3.22
C TRP A 59 12.68 14.43 1.94
N ALA A 60 11.36 14.29 2.07
CA ALA A 60 10.42 14.35 0.95
C ALA A 60 10.49 15.70 0.21
N GLY A 61 10.49 16.81 0.95
CA GLY A 61 10.57 18.16 0.37
C GLY A 61 11.89 18.48 -0.34
N SER A 62 12.91 17.62 -0.21
CA SER A 62 14.19 17.77 -0.92
C SER A 62 14.24 17.06 -2.28
N LEU A 63 13.18 16.35 -2.66
CA LEU A 63 13.11 15.47 -3.83
C LEU A 63 11.95 15.85 -4.75
N ALA A 64 11.99 15.35 -5.97
CA ALA A 64 10.89 15.39 -6.91
C ALA A 64 10.45 13.96 -7.24
N PHE A 65 9.15 13.73 -7.19
CA PHE A 65 8.55 12.42 -7.38
C PHE A 65 7.69 12.41 -8.64
N ASN A 66 7.85 11.38 -9.47
CA ASN A 66 7.08 11.21 -10.69
C ASN A 66 6.42 9.84 -10.74
N LEU A 67 5.39 9.70 -11.58
CA LEU A 67 4.82 8.40 -11.91
C LEU A 67 5.93 7.43 -12.34
N GLY A 68 5.81 6.18 -11.86
CA GLY A 68 6.74 5.11 -12.16
C GLY A 68 8.02 5.09 -11.30
N ASP A 69 8.28 6.14 -10.53
CA ASP A 69 9.30 6.09 -9.48
C ASP A 69 8.90 5.10 -8.38
N PHE A 70 9.87 4.72 -7.55
CA PHE A 70 9.63 3.87 -6.38
C PHE A 70 10.12 4.54 -5.10
N LEU A 71 9.36 4.36 -4.02
CA LEU A 71 9.84 4.58 -2.66
C LEU A 71 10.39 3.27 -2.11
N ILE A 72 11.64 3.31 -1.64
CA ILE A 72 12.32 2.16 -1.05
C ILE A 72 12.43 2.39 0.45
N PHE A 73 11.63 1.65 1.21
CA PHE A 73 11.62 1.68 2.67
C PHE A 73 12.54 0.60 3.20
N ASN A 74 13.70 1.01 3.73
CA ASN A 74 14.54 0.13 4.54
C ASN A 74 14.04 0.18 5.98
N THR A 75 13.48 -0.92 6.47
CA THR A 75 12.67 -0.94 7.68
C THR A 75 12.80 -2.27 8.45
N ASN A 76 11.92 -2.50 9.42
CA ASN A 76 11.76 -3.76 10.13
C ASN A 76 10.28 -4.02 10.49
N SER A 77 10.01 -5.17 11.13
CA SER A 77 8.65 -5.58 11.53
C SER A 77 8.03 -4.77 12.67
N ASN A 78 8.74 -3.81 13.25
CA ASN A 78 8.21 -2.97 14.33
C ASN A 78 7.48 -1.71 13.82
N THR A 79 7.52 -1.46 12.51
CA THR A 79 6.89 -0.30 11.89
C THR A 79 6.03 -0.74 10.72
N THR A 80 5.09 0.09 10.33
CA THR A 80 4.22 -0.11 9.17
C THR A 80 4.53 0.90 8.06
N VAL A 81 4.18 0.54 6.83
CA VAL A 81 4.27 1.34 5.61
C VAL A 81 2.88 1.34 5.02
N ILE A 82 2.11 2.33 5.42
CA ILE A 82 0.78 2.60 4.88
C ILE A 82 0.91 3.71 3.86
N GLN A 83 0.28 3.52 2.72
CA GLN A 83 0.00 4.57 1.76
C GLN A 83 -1.49 4.86 1.81
N THR A 84 -1.85 6.14 1.78
CA THR A 84 -3.23 6.55 1.53
C THR A 84 -3.25 7.76 0.59
N TYR A 85 -4.35 7.90 -0.15
CA TYR A 85 -4.65 9.10 -0.93
C TYR A 85 -5.63 10.04 -0.21
N ASN A 86 -6.07 9.64 0.99
CA ASN A 86 -7.02 10.35 1.82
C ASN A 86 -6.30 11.12 2.93
N ASP A 87 -6.44 12.44 2.92
CA ASP A 87 -5.79 13.31 3.91
C ASP A 87 -6.34 13.09 5.32
N THR A 88 -7.62 12.73 5.45
CA THR A 88 -8.26 12.47 6.75
C THR A 88 -7.72 11.21 7.39
N THR A 89 -7.55 10.12 6.62
CA THR A 89 -6.90 8.88 7.06
C THR A 89 -5.45 9.13 7.46
N TYR A 90 -4.73 9.94 6.70
CA TYR A 90 -3.36 10.32 7.04
C TYR A 90 -3.29 11.11 8.37
N LEU A 91 -4.17 12.11 8.54
CA LEU A 91 -4.19 12.95 9.73
C LEU A 91 -4.68 12.22 11.00
N SER A 92 -5.49 11.18 10.85
CA SER A 92 -5.92 10.33 11.97
C SER A 92 -4.83 9.38 12.45
N CYS A 93 -3.78 9.16 11.66
CA CYS A 93 -2.69 8.22 11.94
C CYS A 93 -3.15 6.76 12.15
N THR A 94 -4.29 6.37 11.56
CA THR A 94 -4.79 4.99 11.59
C THR A 94 -5.40 4.63 10.24
N MET A 95 -5.25 3.36 9.83
CA MET A 95 -5.94 2.79 8.67
C MET A 95 -7.19 1.98 9.05
N ASP A 96 -7.57 1.92 10.33
CA ASP A 96 -8.67 1.05 10.81
C ASP A 96 -10.02 1.36 10.16
N ASP A 97 -10.25 2.64 9.85
CA ASP A 97 -11.48 3.15 9.20
C ASP A 97 -11.25 3.50 7.71
N ALA A 98 -10.15 3.04 7.12
CA ALA A 98 -9.81 3.37 5.74
C ALA A 98 -10.58 2.51 4.74
N GLU A 99 -10.81 3.08 3.55
CA GLU A 99 -11.43 2.35 2.45
C GLU A 99 -10.39 1.50 1.71
N ASP A 100 -10.80 0.34 1.20
CA ASP A 100 -9.90 -0.62 0.55
C ASP A 100 -9.30 -0.09 -0.78
N ASP A 101 -9.89 0.95 -1.38
CA ASP A 101 -9.49 1.48 -2.68
C ASP A 101 -8.55 2.70 -2.60
N ASP A 102 -8.48 3.37 -1.44
CA ASP A 102 -7.66 4.56 -1.24
C ASP A 102 -6.46 4.35 -0.31
N THR A 103 -6.41 3.22 0.39
CA THR A 103 -5.41 2.93 1.42
C THR A 103 -4.83 1.53 1.25
N THR A 104 -3.51 1.40 1.39
CA THR A 104 -2.81 0.14 1.22
C THR A 104 -1.69 0.02 2.23
N GLN A 105 -1.64 -1.12 2.92
CA GLN A 105 -0.52 -1.51 3.77
C GLN A 105 0.43 -2.41 2.98
N TYR A 106 1.67 -1.98 2.79
CA TYR A 106 2.66 -2.71 2.00
C TYR A 106 3.49 -3.70 2.81
N ASN A 107 3.55 -3.51 4.12
CA ASN A 107 4.35 -4.35 5.00
C ASN A 107 3.48 -5.01 6.08
N GLY A 108 3.77 -6.27 6.36
CA GLY A 108 2.96 -7.11 7.22
C GLY A 108 3.26 -8.56 6.88
N GLY A 109 3.38 -9.40 7.90
CA GLY A 109 3.58 -10.85 7.71
C GLY A 109 4.86 -11.46 8.29
N SER A 110 5.83 -10.66 8.79
CA SER A 110 6.83 -11.25 9.70
C SER A 110 6.23 -11.38 11.09
N THR A 111 6.23 -12.60 11.63
CA THR A 111 5.78 -12.92 12.99
C THR A 111 6.84 -12.61 14.05
N GLN A 112 8.06 -12.27 13.63
CA GLN A 112 9.19 -12.02 14.50
C GLN A 112 9.49 -10.51 14.55
N PHE A 113 9.53 -9.97 15.76
CA PHE A 113 9.83 -8.56 16.00
C PHE A 113 11.29 -8.21 15.64
N GLY A 114 11.48 -7.05 15.01
CA GLY A 114 12.78 -6.51 14.64
C GLY A 114 13.43 -7.08 13.38
N ASP A 115 12.74 -7.95 12.63
CA ASP A 115 13.26 -8.51 11.38
C ASP A 115 13.44 -7.42 10.33
N LYS A 116 14.66 -7.31 9.78
CA LYS A 116 14.98 -6.33 8.74
C LYS A 116 14.25 -6.64 7.46
N MET A 117 13.67 -5.62 6.84
CA MET A 117 12.89 -5.73 5.62
C MET A 117 13.14 -4.55 4.68
N THR A 118 12.91 -4.78 3.40
CA THR A 118 12.87 -3.73 2.39
C THR A 118 11.53 -3.82 1.67
N VAL A 119 10.83 -2.70 1.65
CA VAL A 119 9.51 -2.58 1.03
C VAL A 119 9.63 -1.60 -0.13
N ALA A 120 9.20 -2.01 -1.31
CA ALA A 120 9.24 -1.18 -2.51
C ALA A 120 7.80 -0.77 -2.86
N VAL A 121 7.54 0.53 -2.87
CA VAL A 121 6.22 1.09 -3.16
C VAL A 121 6.27 1.86 -4.47
N PRO A 122 5.54 1.44 -5.52
CA PRO A 122 5.49 2.16 -6.79
C PRO A 122 4.62 3.40 -6.69
N LEU A 123 5.03 4.50 -7.33
CA LEU A 123 4.23 5.71 -7.45
C LEU A 123 3.35 5.64 -8.69
N THR A 124 2.07 5.31 -8.50
CA THR A 124 1.14 5.01 -9.61
C THR A 124 0.03 6.03 -9.82
N ILE A 125 -0.18 6.95 -8.86
CA ILE A 125 -1.23 7.95 -8.91
C ILE A 125 -0.63 9.34 -8.76
N GLU A 126 -0.98 10.24 -9.69
CA GLU A 126 -0.61 11.65 -9.61
C GLU A 126 -1.37 12.35 -8.49
N GLY A 127 -0.75 13.38 -7.91
CA GLY A 127 -1.36 14.11 -6.81
C GLY A 127 -0.65 13.88 -5.49
N PRO A 128 -1.26 14.32 -4.38
CA PRO A 128 -0.76 14.04 -3.05
C PRO A 128 -0.82 12.54 -2.79
N ASN A 129 0.26 11.98 -2.26
CA ASN A 129 0.32 10.62 -1.75
C ASN A 129 0.85 10.72 -0.31
N TYR A 130 0.15 10.10 0.63
CA TYR A 130 0.48 10.18 2.04
C TYR A 130 1.02 8.85 2.53
N TYR A 131 2.07 8.90 3.34
CA TYR A 131 2.73 7.72 3.89
C TYR A 131 2.90 7.86 5.40
N PHE A 132 2.55 6.82 6.14
CA PHE A 132 2.69 6.83 7.59
C PHE A 132 2.82 5.42 8.17
N SER A 133 3.16 5.36 9.45
CA SER A 133 3.08 4.14 10.24
C SER A 133 1.98 4.23 11.30
N ASP A 134 0.97 3.37 11.21
CA ASP A 134 -0.06 3.16 12.23
C ASP A 134 0.40 2.30 13.42
N ALA A 135 1.64 1.82 13.43
CA ALA A 135 2.15 0.98 14.48
C ALA A 135 2.12 1.70 15.85
N ASN A 136 1.94 0.91 16.91
CA ASN A 136 1.69 1.39 18.27
C ASN A 136 0.46 2.33 18.33
N ASP A 137 -0.67 1.91 17.77
CA ASP A 137 -1.93 2.66 17.76
C ASP A 137 -1.75 4.10 17.22
N GLY A 138 -1.00 4.24 16.12
CA GLY A 138 -0.72 5.51 15.45
C GLY A 138 0.35 6.39 16.11
N VAL A 139 0.92 6.00 17.25
CA VAL A 139 1.93 6.81 17.97
C VAL A 139 3.16 7.08 17.09
N GLN A 140 3.60 6.11 16.28
CA GLN A 140 4.76 6.31 15.41
C GLN A 140 4.51 7.43 14.39
N CYS A 141 3.35 7.44 13.74
CA CYS A 141 2.90 8.51 12.84
C CYS A 141 2.86 9.87 13.54
N GLN A 142 2.22 9.95 14.71
CA GLN A 142 2.11 11.18 15.50
C GLN A 142 3.47 11.76 15.92
N GLN A 143 4.48 10.90 16.07
CA GLN A 143 5.85 11.25 16.41
C GLN A 143 6.78 11.39 15.19
N GLY A 144 6.18 11.59 14.01
CA GLY A 144 6.89 11.98 12.80
C GLY A 144 7.28 10.84 11.89
N MET A 145 6.80 9.60 12.07
CA MET A 145 6.83 8.57 11.03
C MET A 145 5.68 8.75 10.05
N ALA A 146 5.67 9.93 9.43
CA ALA A 146 4.64 10.37 8.51
C ALA A 146 5.26 11.37 7.53
N PHE A 147 4.88 11.30 6.26
CA PHE A 147 5.22 12.31 5.26
C PHE A 147 4.24 12.29 4.09
N GLU A 148 4.18 13.42 3.41
CA GLU A 148 3.45 13.60 2.16
C GLU A 148 4.46 13.78 1.02
N ILE A 149 4.12 13.27 -0.16
CA ILE A 149 4.78 13.63 -1.41
C ILE A 149 3.77 14.13 -2.42
N GLN A 150 4.25 14.95 -3.36
CA GLN A 150 3.49 15.36 -4.54
C GLN A 150 4.03 14.62 -5.76
N VAL A 151 3.25 13.67 -6.28
CA VAL A 151 3.60 12.92 -7.49
C VAL A 151 3.18 13.71 -8.72
N LYS A 152 4.13 13.90 -9.64
CA LYS A 152 3.92 14.55 -10.95
C LYS A 152 3.84 13.51 -12.06
N HIS A 153 3.34 13.90 -13.22
CA HIS A 153 3.25 13.00 -14.38
C HIS A 153 4.62 12.45 -14.83
N GLY A 154 5.65 13.31 -14.94
CA GLY A 154 6.97 12.90 -15.44
C GLY A 154 6.91 12.21 -16.80
N LEU A 155 7.47 11.00 -16.89
CA LEU A 155 7.40 10.14 -18.08
C LEU A 155 6.08 9.35 -18.21
N GLY A 156 5.19 9.46 -17.23
CA GLY A 156 4.03 8.59 -17.06
C GLY A 156 4.40 7.25 -16.43
N LEU A 157 3.44 6.32 -16.35
CA LEU A 157 3.70 4.97 -15.84
C LEU A 157 4.51 4.13 -16.85
N PRO A 158 5.52 3.35 -16.41
CA PRO A 158 6.13 2.34 -17.27
C PRO A 158 5.09 1.29 -17.67
N PRO A 159 5.24 0.64 -18.83
CA PRO A 159 4.30 -0.38 -19.30
C PRO A 159 4.01 -1.49 -18.28
N SER A 160 4.99 -1.87 -17.45
CA SER A 160 4.84 -2.90 -16.41
C SER A 160 3.89 -2.50 -15.28
N LEU A 161 3.70 -1.21 -15.02
CA LEU A 161 2.79 -0.68 -14.00
C LEU A 161 1.44 -0.23 -14.56
N ASN A 162 1.30 -0.23 -15.89
CA ASN A 162 0.08 0.16 -16.60
C ASN A 162 -0.60 -1.04 -17.29
N GLN A 163 -0.35 -2.27 -16.81
CA GLN A 163 -0.98 -3.46 -17.39
C GLN A 163 -2.36 -3.69 -16.76
N PRO A 164 -3.39 -3.99 -17.57
CA PRO A 164 -4.61 -4.58 -17.06
C PRO A 164 -4.30 -5.86 -16.28
N PRO A 165 -5.12 -6.26 -15.30
CA PRO A 165 -4.95 -7.53 -14.62
C PRO A 165 -4.83 -8.68 -15.65
N PRO A 166 -3.95 -9.67 -15.42
CA PRO A 166 -3.85 -10.83 -16.30
C PRO A 166 -5.24 -11.47 -16.45
N PRO A 167 -5.58 -11.98 -17.65
CA PRO A 167 -6.81 -12.75 -17.81
C PRO A 167 -6.82 -13.92 -16.80
N PRO A 168 -8.00 -14.31 -16.28
CA PRO A 168 -8.11 -15.43 -15.35
C PRO A 168 -7.36 -16.64 -15.88
N TYR A 169 -6.55 -17.27 -15.03
CA TYR A 169 -5.85 -18.50 -15.40
C TYR A 169 -6.89 -19.57 -15.74
N ILE A 170 -6.85 -20.09 -16.97
CA ILE A 170 -7.58 -21.27 -17.37
C ILE A 170 -6.56 -22.40 -17.43
N GLU A 171 -6.78 -23.43 -16.61
CA GLU A 171 -5.94 -24.61 -16.62
C GLU A 171 -5.99 -25.28 -18.00
N PRO A 172 -4.85 -25.63 -18.61
CA PRO A 172 -4.82 -26.33 -19.88
C PRO A 172 -5.62 -27.63 -19.81
N PRO A 173 -6.32 -28.04 -20.89
CA PRO A 173 -6.98 -29.33 -20.92
C PRO A 173 -5.99 -30.45 -20.61
N GLY A 174 -6.24 -31.18 -19.53
CA GLY A 174 -5.43 -32.34 -19.15
C GLY A 174 -5.52 -33.46 -20.19
N PRO A 175 -4.54 -34.39 -20.21
CA PRO A 175 -4.49 -35.52 -21.14
C PRO A 175 -5.69 -36.48 -21.05
N ASP A 176 -6.60 -36.30 -20.10
CA ASP A 176 -7.76 -37.17 -19.89
C ASP A 176 -8.96 -36.85 -20.82
N SER A 177 -8.79 -35.92 -21.77
CA SER A 177 -9.83 -35.60 -22.77
C SER A 177 -9.91 -36.62 -23.92
N VAL A 178 -9.07 -37.66 -23.93
CA VAL A 178 -9.22 -38.79 -24.87
C VAL A 178 -10.20 -39.78 -24.27
N GLN A 179 -11.46 -39.64 -24.70
CA GLN A 179 -12.50 -40.64 -24.50
C GLN A 179 -11.96 -42.02 -24.89
N SER A 180 -11.76 -42.88 -23.88
CA SER A 180 -11.32 -44.26 -24.09
C SER A 180 -12.36 -44.98 -24.96
N PRO A 181 -11.94 -45.71 -26.01
CA PRO A 181 -12.88 -46.45 -26.85
C PRO A 181 -13.59 -47.53 -26.02
N PRO A 182 -14.86 -47.86 -26.32
CA PRO A 182 -15.60 -48.87 -25.57
C PRO A 182 -14.92 -50.24 -25.73
N VAL A 183 -14.42 -50.79 -24.62
CA VAL A 183 -13.90 -52.16 -24.57
C VAL A 183 -15.08 -53.11 -24.73
N SER A 184 -15.13 -53.82 -25.86
CA SER A 184 -16.05 -54.93 -26.08
C SER A 184 -15.50 -56.17 -25.38
N ILE A 185 -16.06 -56.54 -24.23
CA ILE A 185 -15.73 -57.81 -23.56
C ILE A 185 -16.76 -58.85 -24.00
N SER A 186 -16.33 -59.74 -24.89
CA SER A 186 -17.01 -60.96 -25.28
C SER A 186 -16.43 -62.13 -24.49
N GLN A 187 -17.28 -62.86 -23.76
CA GLN A 187 -17.42 -64.33 -23.79
C GLN A 187 -18.03 -64.88 -22.47
N ASN A 188 -19.28 -65.33 -22.60
CA ASN A 188 -19.86 -66.61 -22.17
C ASN A 188 -19.27 -67.39 -20.97
N GLY A 189 -20.16 -67.74 -20.03
CA GLY A 189 -20.04 -68.89 -19.11
C GLY A 189 -20.48 -68.55 -17.67
N ALA A 190 -21.78 -68.42 -17.40
CA ALA A 190 -22.67 -69.46 -16.87
C ALA A 190 -22.66 -69.64 -15.33
N ILE A 191 -23.89 -69.75 -14.80
CA ILE A 191 -24.33 -70.36 -13.52
C ILE A 191 -24.68 -69.41 -12.35
N ARG A 192 -26.00 -69.17 -12.28
CA ARG A 192 -26.93 -69.24 -11.12
C ARG A 192 -26.79 -68.27 -9.94
N GLY A 193 -27.85 -67.48 -9.76
CA GLY A 193 -28.35 -67.00 -8.48
C GLY A 193 -29.58 -66.15 -8.69
N GLY A 194 -30.77 -66.73 -8.49
CA GLY A 194 -32.06 -66.09 -8.78
C GLY A 194 -32.55 -65.14 -7.68
N ALA A 195 -33.47 -64.24 -8.09
CA ALA A 195 -34.56 -63.56 -7.34
C ALA A 195 -34.17 -62.80 -6.05
N ASN A 196 -34.77 -61.69 -5.63
CA ASN A 196 -36.06 -61.08 -5.93
C ASN A 196 -36.06 -59.64 -5.37
N VAL A 197 -37.08 -58.89 -5.76
CA VAL A 197 -37.54 -57.57 -5.30
C VAL A 197 -37.53 -57.32 -3.79
N GLY A 198 -37.49 -56.03 -3.41
CA GLY A 198 -37.96 -55.58 -2.09
C GLY A 198 -37.28 -54.30 -1.62
N GLY A 199 -37.98 -53.17 -1.70
CA GLY A 199 -37.48 -51.86 -1.27
C GLY A 199 -37.29 -51.72 0.23
N VAL A 200 -36.54 -50.69 0.63
CA VAL A 200 -36.47 -50.19 2.02
C VAL A 200 -36.21 -48.68 1.99
N LEU A 201 -37.16 -47.93 2.56
CA LEU A 201 -37.00 -46.55 3.05
C LEU A 201 -36.00 -46.51 4.23
N CYS A 202 -35.25 -45.41 4.36
CA CYS A 202 -34.81 -44.75 5.62
C CYS A 202 -33.59 -43.87 5.31
N ALA A 203 -33.30 -42.74 5.95
CA ALA A 203 -33.99 -41.94 6.94
C ALA A 203 -33.33 -40.55 6.93
N LEU A 204 -34.13 -39.51 7.12
CA LEU A 204 -33.67 -38.16 7.43
C LEU A 204 -32.97 -38.16 8.81
N LEU A 205 -31.76 -37.63 8.88
CA LEU A 205 -31.11 -37.29 10.14
C LEU A 205 -31.06 -35.78 10.30
N THR A 206 -31.71 -35.38 11.38
CA THR A 206 -31.98 -34.04 11.87
C THR A 206 -30.91 -33.56 12.86
N VAL A 207 -30.79 -32.23 12.95
CA VAL A 207 -30.56 -31.41 14.17
C VAL A 207 -29.13 -31.29 14.71
N SER A 208 -28.64 -30.05 14.79
CA SER A 208 -28.33 -29.29 16.03
C SER A 208 -27.84 -27.89 15.64
N VAL A 209 -28.64 -26.83 15.79
CA VAL A 209 -28.95 -26.03 16.99
C VAL A 209 -27.85 -24.98 17.29
N LEU A 210 -28.24 -23.72 17.10
CA LEU A 210 -27.62 -22.52 17.63
C LEU A 210 -27.66 -22.53 19.17
N PHE A 211 -26.57 -22.12 19.80
CA PHE A 211 -26.51 -20.98 20.73
C PHE A 211 -25.07 -20.49 20.81
#